data_AF-A0A2V5MP83-F1
#
_entry.id   AF-A0A2V5MP83-F1
#
_cell.length_a   1.000
_cell.length_b   1.000
_cell.length_c   1.000
_cell.angle_alpha   90.00
_cell.angle_beta   90.00
_cell.angle_gamma   90.00
#
_symmetry.space_group_name_H-M   'P 1'
#
loop_
_entity.id
_entity.type
_entity.pdbx_description
1 polymer ?
#
loop_
_entity_poly.entity_id
_entity_poly.type
_entity_poly.pdbx_seq_one_letter_code
_entity_poly.pdbx_strand_id
1 'polypeptide(L)'
;DALPAISRDPSFRWPLKLPGRKSSTALAVQRSYLAAVRDLCDLTPPAKALLAADWEMVLNDLETDVMRCRNRLDWVAKLALIREFQAAQKLQPDDPWLQSLDLEYHRLDLAAGLYYGLEQSGAMQGVPEESVIRRAMIEPPPTTRAYVRGKCIQKFASAVLAAQWDHVTLQGDRGPIKISLLDLFAPEEISRYARAVDAAGTPDELCALLQVPF
;
A
#
# COMPACT_ATOMS: atom_id res chain seq x y z
N ASP A 1 11.31 19.50 14.42
CA ASP A 1 10.38 20.66 14.40
C ASP A 1 9.52 20.77 13.16
N ALA A 2 10.06 20.62 11.94
CA ALA A 2 9.28 20.81 10.71
C ALA A 2 8.08 19.85 10.56
N LEU A 3 8.26 18.56 10.89
CA LEU A 3 7.22 17.54 10.69
C LEU A 3 5.95 17.79 11.55
N PRO A 4 6.04 18.00 12.88
CA PRO A 4 4.87 18.39 13.67
C PRO A 4 4.24 19.71 13.23
N ALA A 5 5.05 20.69 12.78
CA ALA A 5 4.55 21.98 12.31
C ALA A 5 3.73 21.87 11.02
N ILE A 6 4.18 21.07 10.04
CA ILE A 6 3.41 20.77 8.83
C ILE A 6 2.11 20.07 9.20
N SER A 7 2.18 19.02 10.03
CA SER A 7 1.01 18.21 10.38
C SER A 7 -0.08 18.99 11.10
N ARG A 8 0.28 20.02 11.88
CA ARG A 8 -0.64 20.79 12.73
C ARG A 8 -1.05 22.13 12.15
N ASP A 9 -0.61 22.49 10.94
CA ASP A 9 -0.93 23.78 10.34
C ASP A 9 -2.42 23.86 9.96
N PRO A 10 -3.24 24.64 10.67
CA PRO A 10 -4.67 24.75 10.38
C PRO A 10 -4.96 25.64 9.16
N SER A 11 -3.96 26.40 8.68
CA SER A 11 -4.09 27.29 7.53
C SER A 11 -3.87 26.59 6.19
N PHE A 12 -3.37 25.34 6.22
CA PHE A 12 -3.01 24.57 5.02
C PHE A 12 -2.05 25.31 4.08
N ARG A 13 -1.12 26.12 4.65
CA ARG A 13 -0.07 26.82 3.89
C ARG A 13 1.29 26.14 4.02
N TRP A 14 1.46 25.31 5.04
CA TRP A 14 2.61 24.47 5.37
C TRP A 14 3.96 25.16 5.22
N PRO A 15 4.21 26.28 5.92
CA PRO A 15 5.46 27.03 5.80
C PRO A 15 6.67 26.23 6.31
N LEU A 16 7.79 26.35 5.60
CA LEU A 16 9.04 25.66 5.90
C LEU A 16 10.26 26.59 5.79
N LYS A 17 11.30 26.27 6.56
CA LYS A 17 12.63 26.86 6.43
C LYS A 17 13.59 25.79 5.97
N LEU A 18 14.17 25.97 4.78
CA LEU A 18 15.22 25.08 4.28
C LEU A 18 16.59 25.52 4.82
N PRO A 19 17.58 24.59 4.90
CA PRO A 19 18.96 24.95 5.20
C PRO A 19 19.43 26.10 4.28
N GLY A 20 20.09 27.12 4.85
CA GLY A 20 20.47 28.32 4.09
C GLY A 20 19.43 29.45 4.06
N ARG A 21 18.39 29.40 4.92
CA ARG A 21 17.38 30.45 5.17
C ARG A 21 16.39 30.74 4.03
N LYS A 22 16.29 29.90 3.00
CA LYS A 22 15.22 30.02 2.00
C LYS A 22 13.87 29.64 2.63
N SER A 23 12.97 30.60 2.76
CA SER A 23 11.57 30.33 3.06
C SER A 23 10.95 29.51 1.93
N SER A 24 10.18 28.49 2.28
CA SER A 24 9.50 27.57 1.36
C SER A 24 8.19 27.08 1.97
N THR A 25 7.52 26.16 1.31
CA THR A 25 6.37 25.42 1.85
C THR A 25 6.55 23.91 1.61
N ALA A 26 5.83 23.07 2.35
CA ALA A 26 5.84 21.62 2.10
C ALA A 26 5.37 21.31 0.67
N LEU A 27 4.40 22.07 0.17
CA LEU A 27 3.90 21.94 -1.19
C LEU A 27 4.97 22.30 -2.24
N ALA A 28 5.74 23.38 -2.03
CA ALA A 28 6.83 23.77 -2.92
C ALA A 28 7.97 22.73 -2.95
N VAL A 29 8.24 22.07 -1.81
CA VAL A 29 9.19 20.95 -1.76
C VAL A 29 8.67 19.77 -2.59
N GLN A 30 7.40 19.39 -2.43
CA GLN A 30 6.77 18.35 -3.25
C GLN A 30 6.80 18.67 -4.75
N ARG A 31 6.53 19.93 -5.14
CA ARG A 31 6.66 20.38 -6.53
C ARG A 31 8.10 20.23 -7.06
N SER A 32 9.09 20.51 -6.23
CA SER A 32 10.50 20.34 -6.60
C SER A 32 10.87 18.87 -6.84
N TYR A 33 10.32 17.94 -6.04
CA TYR A 33 10.49 16.51 -6.28
C TYR A 33 9.77 16.03 -7.53
N LEU A 34 8.53 16.49 -7.77
CA LEU A 34 7.81 16.16 -9.00
C LEU A 34 8.56 16.66 -10.25
N ALA A 35 9.15 17.86 -10.20
CA ALA A 35 10.01 18.36 -11.27
C ALA A 35 11.22 17.44 -11.49
N ALA A 36 11.93 17.06 -10.42
CA ALA A 36 13.06 16.14 -10.53
C ALA A 36 12.65 14.76 -11.10
N VAL A 37 11.47 14.24 -10.76
CA VAL A 37 10.96 12.99 -11.36
C VAL A 37 10.72 13.14 -12.85
N ARG A 38 10.18 14.28 -13.30
CA ARG A 38 9.98 14.55 -14.73
C ARG A 38 11.30 14.66 -15.50
N ASP A 39 12.32 15.23 -14.85
CA ASP A 39 13.63 15.44 -15.47
C ASP A 39 14.47 14.16 -15.50
N LEU A 40 14.36 13.30 -14.48
CA LEU A 40 15.29 12.18 -14.25
C LEU A 40 14.70 10.79 -14.54
N CYS A 41 13.38 10.64 -14.55
CA CYS A 41 12.75 9.32 -14.73
C CYS A 41 12.14 9.15 -16.12
N ASP A 42 12.21 7.92 -16.64
CA ASP A 42 11.44 7.53 -17.82
C ASP A 42 9.95 7.37 -17.45
N LEU A 43 9.14 8.34 -17.89
CA LEU A 43 7.69 8.37 -17.73
C LEU A 43 6.93 7.84 -18.96
N THR A 44 7.61 7.25 -19.95
CA THR A 44 6.96 6.59 -21.09
C THR A 44 6.00 5.46 -20.67
N PRO A 45 6.30 4.64 -19.64
CA PRO A 45 5.37 3.63 -19.17
C PRO A 45 4.07 4.25 -18.61
N PRO A 46 2.87 3.82 -19.07
CA PRO A 46 1.60 4.44 -18.69
C PRO A 46 1.36 4.54 -17.19
N ALA A 47 1.76 3.52 -16.41
CA ALA A 47 1.61 3.54 -14.95
C ALA A 47 2.46 4.62 -14.28
N LYS A 48 3.67 4.89 -14.79
CA LYS A 48 4.54 5.96 -14.27
C LYS A 48 4.03 7.34 -14.69
N ALA A 49 3.56 7.47 -15.94
CA ALA A 49 2.92 8.69 -16.41
C ALA A 49 1.71 9.07 -15.56
N LEU A 50 0.83 8.09 -15.30
CA LEU A 50 -0.36 8.27 -14.47
C LEU A 50 0.01 8.69 -13.03
N LEU A 51 0.99 8.03 -12.41
CA LEU A 51 1.48 8.38 -11.08
C LEU A 51 1.95 9.85 -11.01
N ALA A 52 2.73 10.30 -11.98
CA ALA A 52 3.21 11.68 -12.03
C ALA A 52 2.07 12.70 -12.27
N ALA A 53 1.09 12.34 -13.09
CA ALA A 53 -0.10 13.17 -13.35
C ALA A 53 -1.01 13.28 -12.11
N ASP A 54 -1.26 12.16 -11.43
CA ASP A 54 -2.06 12.14 -10.19
C ASP A 54 -1.41 12.95 -9.08
N TRP A 55 -0.08 12.84 -8.93
CA TRP A 55 0.67 13.65 -7.99
C TRP A 55 0.52 15.15 -8.32
N GLU A 56 0.70 15.55 -9.58
CA GLU A 56 0.52 16.96 -9.97
C GLU A 56 -0.89 17.47 -9.68
N MET A 57 -1.91 16.69 -10.05
CA MET A 57 -3.31 17.04 -9.82
C MET A 57 -3.58 17.28 -8.33
N VAL A 58 -3.10 16.39 -7.46
CA VAL A 58 -3.21 16.56 -6.00
C VAL A 58 -2.52 17.85 -5.54
N LEU A 59 -1.31 18.15 -6.03
CA LEU A 59 -0.61 19.37 -5.64
C LEU A 59 -1.37 20.63 -6.09
N ASN A 60 -1.96 20.62 -7.29
CA ASN A 60 -2.75 21.73 -7.81
C ASN A 60 -4.04 21.95 -7.01
N ASP A 61 -4.72 20.86 -6.64
CA ASP A 61 -5.93 20.92 -5.83
C ASP A 61 -5.62 21.41 -4.41
N LEU A 62 -4.58 20.89 -3.77
CA LEU A 62 -4.14 21.35 -2.44
C LEU A 62 -3.75 22.83 -2.42
N GLU A 63 -3.17 23.36 -3.51
CA GLU A 63 -2.85 24.78 -3.62
C GLU A 63 -4.08 25.68 -3.73
N THR A 64 -5.14 25.15 -4.37
CA THR A 64 -6.37 25.90 -4.62
C THR A 64 -7.33 25.82 -3.43
N ASP A 65 -7.70 24.60 -3.03
CA ASP A 65 -8.57 24.29 -1.90
C ASP A 65 -8.41 22.80 -1.56
N VAL A 66 -7.96 22.52 -0.35
CA VAL A 66 -7.73 21.15 0.13
C VAL A 66 -8.97 20.27 -0.01
N MET A 67 -10.18 20.83 0.11
CA MET A 67 -11.43 20.06 0.01
C MET A 67 -11.68 19.46 -1.37
N ARG A 68 -11.01 19.94 -2.42
CA ARG A 68 -11.04 19.30 -3.75
C ARG A 68 -10.44 17.89 -3.76
N CYS A 69 -9.59 17.58 -2.79
CA CYS A 69 -8.99 16.26 -2.61
C CYS A 69 -9.85 15.31 -1.75
N ARG A 70 -11.07 15.68 -1.33
CA ARG A 70 -11.92 14.87 -0.42
C ARG A 70 -12.26 13.48 -0.95
N ASN A 71 -12.09 13.25 -2.25
CA ASN A 71 -12.38 11.99 -2.92
C ASN A 71 -11.14 11.07 -3.06
N ARG A 72 -9.94 11.49 -2.64
CA ARG A 72 -8.71 10.72 -2.86
C ARG A 72 -7.62 10.87 -1.79
N LEU A 73 -7.75 11.84 -0.87
CA LEU A 73 -6.86 11.97 0.29
C LEU A 73 -7.65 11.71 1.58
N ASP A 74 -7.25 10.67 2.33
CA ASP A 74 -7.95 10.24 3.55
C ASP A 74 -8.13 11.36 4.56
N TRP A 75 -7.09 12.15 4.81
CA TRP A 75 -7.17 13.22 5.80
C TRP A 75 -8.16 14.31 5.40
N VAL A 76 -8.36 14.56 4.09
CA VAL A 76 -9.34 15.53 3.59
C VAL A 76 -10.74 14.94 3.66
N ALA A 77 -10.92 13.70 3.21
CA ALA A 77 -12.20 12.98 3.28
C ALA A 77 -12.72 12.96 4.73
N LYS A 78 -11.84 12.58 5.66
CA LYS A 78 -12.12 12.58 7.09
C LYS A 78 -12.38 13.98 7.65
N LEU A 79 -11.59 14.98 7.28
CA LEU A 79 -11.80 16.36 7.71
C LEU A 79 -13.18 16.87 7.27
N ALA A 80 -13.62 16.53 6.06
CA ALA A 80 -14.95 16.86 5.57
C ALA A 80 -16.04 16.20 6.44
N LEU A 81 -15.95 14.88 6.68
CA LEU A 81 -16.90 14.15 7.53
C LEU A 81 -17.00 14.75 8.94
N ILE A 82 -15.86 15.02 9.58
CA ILE A 82 -15.81 15.59 10.93
C ILE A 82 -16.44 16.98 10.96
N ARG A 83 -16.10 17.85 9.99
CA ARG A 83 -16.66 19.22 9.91
C ARG A 83 -18.16 19.22 9.63
N GLU A 84 -18.61 18.38 8.71
CA GLU A 84 -20.03 18.23 8.36
C GLU A 84 -20.83 17.75 9.58
N PHE A 85 -20.33 16.74 10.30
CA PHE A 85 -20.97 16.25 11.51
C PHE A 85 -20.95 17.26 12.66
N GLN A 86 -19.80 17.91 12.89
CA GLN A 86 -19.67 18.95 13.91
C GLN A 86 -20.69 20.07 13.68
N ALA A 87 -20.85 20.53 12.44
CA ALA A 87 -21.81 21.56 12.08
C ALA A 87 -23.26 21.09 12.26
N ALA A 88 -23.58 19.87 11.83
CA ALA A 88 -24.93 19.30 11.93
C ALA A 88 -25.37 19.10 13.38
N GLN A 89 -24.47 18.65 14.24
CA GLN A 89 -24.73 18.35 15.66
C GLN A 89 -24.39 19.52 16.60
N LYS A 90 -23.87 20.63 16.07
CA LYS A 90 -23.45 21.83 16.83
C LYS A 90 -22.45 21.52 17.94
N LEU A 91 -21.49 20.63 17.67
CA LEU A 91 -20.50 20.18 18.65
C LEU A 91 -19.34 21.16 18.80
N GLN A 92 -18.76 21.18 20.00
CA GLN A 92 -17.52 21.91 20.24
C GLN A 92 -16.32 21.19 19.59
N PRO A 93 -15.23 21.91 19.23
CA PRO A 93 -14.06 21.31 18.58
C PRO A 93 -13.36 20.20 19.38
N ASP A 94 -13.53 20.17 20.70
CA ASP A 94 -12.94 19.20 21.63
C ASP A 94 -13.94 18.12 22.07
N ASP A 95 -15.10 18.03 21.43
CA ASP A 95 -16.11 17.04 21.76
C ASP A 95 -15.61 15.61 21.48
N PRO A 96 -15.69 14.67 22.45
CA PRO A 96 -15.26 13.28 22.30
C PRO A 96 -15.89 12.55 21.11
N TRP A 97 -17.08 12.97 20.64
CA TRP A 97 -17.71 12.38 19.46
C TRP A 97 -16.87 12.58 18.19
N LEU A 98 -16.14 13.69 18.08
CA LEU A 98 -15.26 13.94 16.93
C LEU A 98 -14.08 12.96 16.90
N GLN A 99 -13.55 12.60 18.08
CA GLN A 99 -12.53 11.56 18.20
C GLN A 99 -13.08 10.18 17.83
N SER A 100 -14.32 9.88 18.22
CA SER A 100 -15.00 8.64 17.82
C SER A 100 -15.10 8.53 16.29
N LEU A 101 -15.52 9.61 15.60
CA LEU A 101 -15.57 9.63 14.14
C LEU A 101 -14.20 9.44 13.47
N ASP A 102 -13.15 10.03 14.04
CA ASP A 102 -11.78 9.84 13.56
C ASP A 102 -11.37 8.36 13.54
N LEU A 103 -11.78 7.61 14.57
CA LEU A 103 -11.55 6.17 14.68
C LEU A 103 -12.49 5.35 13.78
N GLU A 104 -13.78 5.66 13.77
CA GLU A 104 -14.78 4.93 12.96
C GLU A 104 -14.55 5.08 11.45
N TYR A 105 -13.85 6.13 11.00
CA TYR A 105 -13.36 6.22 9.62
C TYR A 105 -12.49 5.03 9.23
N HIS A 106 -11.66 4.54 10.15
CA HIS A 106 -10.69 3.46 9.91
C HIS A 106 -11.20 2.07 10.27
N ARG A 107 -12.48 1.94 10.66
CA ARG A 107 -13.06 0.66 11.04
C ARG A 107 -13.12 -0.28 9.83
N LEU A 108 -12.57 -1.48 9.98
CA LEU A 108 -12.46 -2.49 8.91
C LEU A 108 -13.77 -3.23 8.57
N ASP A 109 -14.83 -2.99 9.34
CA ASP A 109 -16.16 -3.54 9.10
C ASP A 109 -16.81 -2.83 7.90
N LEU A 110 -16.97 -3.55 6.78
CA LEU A 110 -17.52 -3.01 5.52
C LEU A 110 -18.92 -2.41 5.66
N ALA A 111 -19.71 -2.83 6.66
CA ALA A 111 -21.07 -2.35 6.87
C ALA A 111 -21.14 -1.12 7.78
N ALA A 112 -20.07 -0.84 8.54
CA ALA A 112 -20.09 0.19 9.59
C ALA A 112 -18.97 1.23 9.48
N GLY A 113 -17.85 0.92 8.83
CA GLY A 113 -16.73 1.84 8.67
C GLY A 113 -17.08 3.02 7.77
N LEU A 114 -16.78 4.25 8.23
CA LEU A 114 -17.22 5.45 7.52
C LEU A 114 -16.53 5.60 6.16
N TYR A 115 -15.27 5.16 6.02
CA TYR A 115 -14.59 5.10 4.72
C TYR A 115 -15.38 4.24 3.72
N TYR A 116 -15.84 3.05 4.12
CA TYR A 116 -16.60 2.17 3.23
C TYR A 116 -17.95 2.77 2.83
N GLY A 117 -18.58 3.58 3.69
CA GLY A 117 -19.75 4.38 3.31
C GLY A 117 -19.45 5.39 2.19
N LEU A 118 -18.30 6.06 2.24
CA LEU A 118 -17.84 6.95 1.17
C LEU A 118 -17.52 6.18 -0.12
N GLU A 119 -16.86 5.03 -0.01
CA GLU A 119 -16.55 4.16 -1.14
C GLU A 119 -17.82 3.66 -1.84
N GLN A 120 -18.77 3.09 -1.09
CA GLN A 120 -20.01 2.51 -1.62
C GLN A 120 -20.93 3.57 -2.25
N SER A 121 -20.84 4.82 -1.80
CA SER A 121 -21.57 5.94 -2.42
C SER A 121 -20.89 6.51 -3.67
N GLY A 122 -19.72 5.98 -4.06
CA GLY A 122 -18.93 6.45 -5.21
C GLY A 122 -18.18 7.76 -4.95
N ALA A 123 -18.04 8.16 -3.68
CA ALA A 123 -17.35 9.40 -3.31
C ALA A 123 -15.81 9.26 -3.32
N MET A 124 -15.28 8.03 -3.32
CA MET A 124 -13.83 7.75 -3.33
C MET A 124 -13.33 7.29 -4.70
N GLN A 125 -12.14 7.74 -5.07
CA GLN A 125 -11.44 7.39 -6.30
C GLN A 125 -10.23 6.48 -6.02
N GLY A 126 -9.78 5.75 -7.04
CA GLY A 126 -8.59 4.90 -6.95
C GLY A 126 -8.79 3.60 -6.16
N VAL A 127 -10.04 3.27 -5.83
CA VAL A 127 -10.40 2.02 -5.17
C VAL A 127 -10.23 0.85 -6.15
N PRO A 128 -9.44 -0.17 -5.83
CA PRO A 128 -9.30 -1.35 -6.68
C PRO A 128 -10.63 -2.09 -6.83
N GLU A 129 -10.83 -2.75 -7.96
CA GLU A 129 -12.01 -3.60 -8.13
C GLU A 129 -12.06 -4.72 -7.06
N GLU A 130 -13.26 -5.00 -6.55
CA GLU A 130 -13.49 -6.06 -5.56
C GLU A 130 -12.97 -7.43 -6.03
N SER A 131 -13.04 -7.71 -7.33
CA SER A 131 -12.51 -8.93 -7.94
C SER A 131 -10.99 -9.06 -7.75
N VAL A 132 -10.26 -7.95 -7.87
CA VAL A 132 -8.80 -7.88 -7.69
C VAL A 132 -8.44 -8.08 -6.23
N ILE A 133 -9.19 -7.45 -5.31
CA ILE A 133 -8.99 -7.61 -3.86
C ILE A 133 -9.22 -9.06 -3.45
N ARG A 134 -10.36 -9.66 -3.84
CA ARG A 134 -10.68 -11.07 -3.54
C ARG A 134 -9.63 -12.03 -4.08
N ARG A 135 -9.13 -11.78 -5.29
CA ARG A 135 -8.03 -12.56 -5.85
C ARG A 135 -6.77 -12.43 -4.99
N ALA A 136 -6.39 -11.22 -4.59
CA ALA A 136 -5.17 -10.98 -3.80
C ALA A 136 -5.23 -11.58 -2.38
N MET A 137 -6.43 -11.84 -1.82
CA MET A 137 -6.58 -12.54 -0.55
C MET A 137 -6.06 -13.98 -0.58
N ILE A 138 -6.10 -14.62 -1.76
CA ILE A 138 -5.73 -16.04 -1.92
C ILE A 138 -4.57 -16.24 -2.89
N GLU A 139 -4.37 -15.38 -3.88
CA GLU A 139 -3.30 -15.52 -4.87
C GLU A 139 -2.11 -14.63 -4.52
N PRO A 140 -0.91 -15.19 -4.34
CA PRO A 140 0.29 -14.39 -4.10
C PRO A 140 0.73 -13.65 -5.37
N PRO A 141 1.47 -12.53 -5.24
CA PRO A 141 1.95 -11.77 -6.39
C PRO A 141 2.97 -12.58 -7.21
N PRO A 142 2.71 -12.82 -8.52
CA PRO A 142 3.44 -13.80 -9.33
C PRO A 142 4.89 -13.40 -9.63
N THR A 143 5.21 -12.12 -9.54
CA THR A 143 6.51 -11.54 -9.90
C THR A 143 7.46 -11.41 -8.72
N THR A 144 7.18 -12.08 -7.60
CA THR A 144 8.00 -12.01 -6.39
C THR A 144 8.16 -13.38 -5.75
N ARG A 145 9.14 -13.53 -4.86
CA ARG A 145 9.28 -14.72 -4.01
C ARG A 145 8.04 -15.08 -3.17
N ALA A 146 7.11 -14.15 -2.96
CA ALA A 146 5.85 -14.45 -2.29
C ALA A 146 5.00 -15.45 -3.09
N TYR A 147 5.14 -15.51 -4.42
CA TYR A 147 4.51 -16.55 -5.24
C TYR A 147 4.94 -17.94 -4.80
N VAL A 148 6.26 -18.17 -4.79
CA VAL A 148 6.87 -19.45 -4.38
C VAL A 148 6.41 -19.85 -2.99
N ARG A 149 6.50 -18.91 -2.02
CA ARG A 149 6.04 -19.17 -0.65
C ARG A 149 4.56 -19.50 -0.57
N GLY A 150 3.70 -18.69 -1.19
CA GLY A 150 2.26 -18.87 -1.16
C GLY A 150 1.83 -20.18 -1.81
N LYS A 151 2.43 -20.53 -2.97
CA LYS A 151 2.16 -21.79 -3.66
C LYS A 151 2.67 -23.01 -2.89
N CYS A 152 3.83 -22.93 -2.24
CA CYS A 152 4.28 -23.98 -1.33
C CYS A 152 3.28 -24.22 -0.18
N ILE A 153 2.78 -23.15 0.44
CA ILE A 153 1.78 -23.25 1.52
C ILE A 153 0.48 -23.86 1.01
N GLN A 154 0.00 -23.43 -0.16
CA GLN A 154 -1.25 -23.93 -0.75
C GLN A 154 -1.16 -25.40 -1.15
N LYS A 155 -0.06 -25.79 -1.81
CA LYS A 155 0.11 -27.12 -2.42
C LYS A 155 0.56 -28.18 -1.42
N PHE A 156 1.41 -27.80 -0.47
CA PHE A 156 2.01 -28.72 0.50
C PHE A 156 1.56 -28.42 1.93
N ALA A 157 0.33 -27.91 2.11
CA ALA A 157 -0.17 -27.43 3.41
C ALA A 157 0.07 -28.38 4.58
N SER A 158 -0.17 -29.68 4.39
CA SER A 158 0.04 -30.72 5.41
C SER A 158 1.51 -30.99 5.74
N ALA A 159 2.42 -30.61 4.86
CA ALA A 159 3.86 -30.78 5.03
C ALA A 159 4.57 -29.49 5.45
N VAL A 160 3.89 -28.34 5.56
CA VAL A 160 4.54 -27.10 5.99
C VAL A 160 4.93 -27.18 7.47
N LEU A 161 6.23 -27.14 7.75
CA LEU A 161 6.76 -27.05 9.11
C LEU A 161 6.94 -25.59 9.55
N ALA A 162 7.37 -24.73 8.63
CA ALA A 162 7.51 -23.29 8.87
C ALA A 162 7.51 -22.50 7.54
N ALA A 163 7.00 -21.27 7.57
CA ALA A 163 7.13 -20.33 6.46
C ALA A 163 7.56 -18.96 6.99
N GLN A 164 8.61 -18.40 6.41
CA GLN A 164 9.20 -17.10 6.77
C GLN A 164 9.36 -16.23 5.50
N TRP A 165 9.90 -15.02 5.61
CA TRP A 165 10.14 -14.15 4.45
C TRP A 165 11.25 -14.64 3.53
N ASP A 166 12.17 -15.41 4.09
CA ASP A 166 13.43 -15.80 3.48
C ASP A 166 13.56 -17.31 3.27
N HIS A 167 12.61 -18.13 3.75
CA HIS A 167 12.56 -19.56 3.50
C HIS A 167 11.17 -20.17 3.73
N VAL A 168 10.99 -21.38 3.20
CA VAL A 168 9.91 -22.31 3.57
C VAL A 168 10.53 -23.65 3.94
N THR A 169 10.10 -24.22 5.06
CA THR A 169 10.53 -25.55 5.50
C THR A 169 9.35 -26.51 5.36
N LEU A 170 9.55 -27.58 4.59
CA LEU A 170 8.58 -28.63 4.34
C LEU A 170 9.07 -29.95 4.94
N GLN A 171 8.16 -30.80 5.40
CA GLN A 171 8.46 -32.17 5.78
C GLN A 171 8.60 -33.02 4.50
N GLY A 172 9.81 -33.50 4.21
CA GLY A 172 10.03 -34.53 3.20
C GLY A 172 10.13 -35.92 3.83
N ASP A 173 10.32 -36.94 2.99
CA ASP A 173 10.36 -38.34 3.41
C ASP A 173 11.53 -38.64 4.36
N ARG A 174 12.67 -37.97 4.17
CA ARG A 174 13.89 -38.16 4.96
C ARG A 174 14.10 -37.14 6.07
N GLY A 175 13.19 -36.17 6.20
CA GLY A 175 13.28 -35.08 7.16
C GLY A 175 12.88 -33.73 6.59
N PRO A 176 13.09 -32.65 7.36
CA PRO A 176 12.78 -31.29 6.94
C PRO A 176 13.63 -30.84 5.75
N ILE A 177 12.98 -30.37 4.69
CA ILE A 177 13.57 -29.74 3.51
C ILE A 177 13.40 -28.23 3.65
N LYS A 178 14.50 -27.49 3.63
CA LYS A 178 14.50 -26.02 3.70
C LYS A 178 14.76 -25.41 2.33
N ILE A 179 13.76 -24.70 1.80
CA ILE A 179 13.85 -23.97 0.54
C ILE A 179 14.17 -22.51 0.82
N SER A 180 15.35 -22.05 0.41
CA SER A 180 15.76 -20.64 0.55
C SER A 180 15.06 -19.73 -0.46
N LEU A 181 14.63 -18.56 0.00
CA LEU A 181 14.03 -17.46 -0.75
C LEU A 181 14.80 -16.13 -0.56
N LEU A 182 15.98 -16.16 0.07
CA LEU A 182 16.77 -14.97 0.42
C LEU A 182 17.08 -14.09 -0.79
N ASP A 183 17.63 -14.69 -1.85
CA ASP A 183 18.15 -13.99 -3.02
C ASP A 183 17.23 -14.06 -4.24
N LEU A 184 15.95 -14.38 -4.02
CA LEU A 184 14.99 -14.63 -5.09
C LEU A 184 14.32 -13.32 -5.55
N PHE A 185 15.09 -12.48 -6.24
CA PHE A 185 14.66 -11.17 -6.76
C PHE A 185 14.64 -11.07 -8.28
N ALA A 186 15.52 -11.81 -8.97
CA ALA A 186 15.58 -11.79 -10.42
C ALA A 186 14.31 -12.44 -11.01
N PRO A 187 13.62 -11.79 -11.98
CA PRO A 187 12.42 -12.33 -12.60
C PRO A 187 12.59 -13.74 -13.17
N GLU A 188 13.78 -14.04 -13.72
CA GLU A 188 14.12 -15.33 -14.32
C GLU A 188 14.18 -16.42 -13.26
N GLU A 189 14.81 -16.14 -12.10
CA GLU A 189 14.90 -17.07 -10.98
C GLU A 189 13.54 -17.26 -10.30
N ILE A 190 12.77 -16.18 -10.11
CA ILE A 190 11.40 -16.27 -9.59
C ILE A 190 10.57 -17.19 -10.50
N SER A 191 10.67 -17.01 -11.81
CA SER A 191 9.95 -17.83 -12.79
C SER A 191 10.43 -19.28 -12.78
N ARG A 192 11.73 -19.54 -12.56
CA ARG A 192 12.28 -20.89 -12.41
C ARG A 192 11.70 -21.59 -11.17
N TYR A 193 11.71 -20.92 -10.03
CA TYR A 193 11.13 -21.48 -8.79
C TYR A 193 9.62 -21.67 -8.90
N ALA A 194 8.90 -20.70 -9.48
CA ALA A 194 7.46 -20.80 -9.73
C ALA A 194 7.13 -22.07 -10.52
N ARG A 195 7.81 -22.30 -11.66
CA ARG A 195 7.64 -23.52 -12.46
C ARG A 195 7.95 -24.80 -11.68
N ALA A 196 8.98 -24.79 -10.84
CA ALA A 196 9.33 -25.95 -10.02
C ALA A 196 8.22 -26.27 -9.00
N VAL A 197 7.70 -25.26 -8.30
CA VAL A 197 6.58 -25.43 -7.36
C VAL A 197 5.31 -25.91 -8.06
N ASP A 198 5.01 -25.33 -9.23
CA ASP A 198 3.82 -25.70 -10.00
C ASP A 198 3.93 -27.14 -10.53
N ALA A 199 5.12 -27.61 -10.90
CA ALA A 199 5.35 -28.97 -11.40
C ALA A 199 5.46 -30.05 -10.31
N ALA A 200 6.03 -29.75 -9.13
CA ALA A 200 6.32 -30.74 -8.09
C ALA A 200 5.05 -31.31 -7.42
N GLY A 201 4.85 -32.62 -7.40
CA GLY A 201 3.77 -33.28 -6.65
C GLY A 201 4.04 -33.39 -5.14
N THR A 202 5.31 -33.40 -4.74
CA THR A 202 5.74 -33.57 -3.33
C THR A 202 6.85 -32.57 -2.94
N PRO A 203 7.11 -32.36 -1.63
CA PRO A 203 8.27 -31.60 -1.16
C PRO A 203 9.62 -32.13 -1.66
N ASP A 204 9.80 -33.45 -1.73
CA ASP A 204 11.01 -34.09 -2.23
C ASP A 204 11.21 -33.86 -3.74
N GLU A 205 10.14 -33.94 -4.54
CA GLU A 205 10.19 -33.59 -5.96
C GLU A 205 10.53 -32.10 -6.17
N LEU A 206 9.97 -31.21 -5.34
CA LEU A 206 10.30 -29.79 -5.39
C LEU A 206 11.78 -29.54 -5.09
N CYS A 207 12.32 -30.20 -4.06
CA CYS A 207 13.74 -30.12 -3.71
C CYS A 207 14.63 -30.54 -4.89
N ALA A 208 14.28 -31.66 -5.53
CA ALA A 208 14.99 -32.19 -6.70
C ALA A 208 14.94 -31.23 -7.89
N LEU A 209 13.76 -30.65 -8.20
CA LEU A 209 13.60 -29.69 -9.29
C LEU A 209 14.35 -28.38 -9.06
N LEU A 210 14.48 -27.96 -7.81
CA LEU A 210 15.24 -26.76 -7.44
C LEU A 210 16.75 -27.00 -7.36
N GLN A 211 17.19 -28.26 -7.42
CA GLN A 211 18.58 -28.68 -7.23
C GLN A 211 19.16 -28.22 -5.88
N VAL A 212 18.31 -28.19 -4.84
CA VAL A 212 18.77 -27.86 -3.48
C VAL A 212 19.51 -29.08 -2.94
N PRO A 213 20.76 -28.94 -2.44
CA PRO A 213 21.47 -30.06 -1.83
C PRO A 213 20.75 -30.55 -0.56
N PHE A 214 20.74 -31.88 -0.36
CA PHE A 214 20.22 -32.56 0.83
C PHE A 214 21.02 -32.22 2.09
#